data_AF-A0A4V3BFN7-F1
#
_entry.id   AF-A0A4V3BFN7-F1
#
_cell.length_a   1.000
_cell.length_b   1.000
_cell.length_c   1.000
_cell.angle_alpha   90.00
_cell.angle_beta   90.00
_cell.angle_gamma   90.00
#
_symmetry.space_group_name_H-M   'P 1'
#
loop_
_entity.id
_entity.type
_entity.pdbx_description
1 polymer ?
#
loop_
_entity_poly.entity_id
_entity_poly.type
_entity_poly.pdbx_seq_one_letter_code
_entity_poly.pdbx_strand_id
1 'polypeptide(L)'
;MYEYVTIFKKVRSILEELGLKDDMVSENYQSVFNKLNPNPFTFQQVMVDYLAEFNLKSLDFVDQRDWSSGIRVRRKGDVLVVTAVTADRRFVVGDCITHLSGDAIPLLGERYQKLLFNERADRQDWHPILKKQHEATVLRGDQIYTFDLKAFEEDGTAEVFAREGYTEIIVHHIRHLYQLEAGKEPLLIDLRDAYGVIPEERINVLAERFSEAVFIVDAMTKGSAERLVSQINKRQLVGQETYGQAGRLYKQSLGEQFFIYSEGKDMTVIPETVVELNYETDIGSDTAIHLLTQHEGGNIYG
;
A
#
# COMPACT_ATOMS: atom_id res chain seq x y z
N MET A 1 22.39 -10.30 16.92
CA MET A 1 21.79 -11.64 17.11
C MET A 1 20.83 -11.66 18.31
N TYR A 2 21.26 -11.31 19.54
CA TYR A 2 20.36 -11.21 20.71
C TYR A 2 19.19 -10.24 20.51
N GLU A 3 19.40 -9.16 19.75
CA GLU A 3 18.37 -8.16 19.44
C GLU A 3 17.22 -8.72 18.60
N TYR A 4 17.48 -9.45 17.51
CA TYR A 4 16.44 -10.00 16.62
C TYR A 4 15.52 -10.99 17.33
N VAL A 5 16.10 -11.89 18.13
CA VAL A 5 15.33 -12.83 18.95
C VAL A 5 14.48 -12.09 19.98
N THR A 6 14.98 -10.98 20.52
CA THR A 6 14.25 -10.14 21.49
C THR A 6 13.08 -9.43 20.83
N ILE A 7 13.30 -8.82 19.66
CA ILE A 7 12.25 -8.18 18.85
C ILE A 7 11.18 -9.20 18.47
N PHE A 8 11.57 -10.37 17.95
CA PHE A 8 10.65 -11.45 17.60
C PHE A 8 9.80 -11.87 18.80
N LYS A 9 10.40 -12.11 19.97
CA LYS A 9 9.67 -12.47 21.19
C LYS A 9 8.68 -11.39 21.62
N LYS A 10 9.03 -10.12 21.45
CA LYS A 10 8.13 -9.00 21.74
C LYS A 10 6.94 -8.96 20.79
N VAL A 11 7.16 -9.14 19.48
CA VAL A 11 6.07 -9.25 18.49
C VAL A 11 5.18 -10.44 18.80
N ARG A 12 5.77 -11.62 19.07
CA ARG A 12 5.03 -12.82 19.48
C ARG A 12 4.15 -12.57 20.71
N SER A 13 4.67 -11.90 21.74
CA SER A 13 3.88 -11.56 22.94
C SER A 13 2.66 -10.71 22.61
N ILE A 14 2.81 -9.72 21.73
CA ILE A 14 1.69 -8.88 21.29
C ILE A 14 0.67 -9.72 20.51
N LEU A 15 1.12 -10.58 19.60
CA LEU A 15 0.22 -11.50 18.87
C LEU A 15 -0.55 -12.43 19.82
N GLU A 16 0.10 -12.96 20.85
CA GLU A 16 -0.55 -13.78 21.88
C GLU A 16 -1.61 -12.99 22.67
N GLU A 17 -1.34 -11.72 23.01
CA GLU A 17 -2.32 -10.82 23.65
C GLU A 17 -3.53 -10.54 22.74
N LEU A 18 -3.33 -10.51 21.42
CA LEU A 18 -4.39 -10.39 20.41
C LEU A 18 -5.13 -11.71 20.17
N GLY A 19 -4.75 -12.81 20.83
CA GLY A 19 -5.31 -14.14 20.62
C GLY A 19 -4.81 -14.84 19.35
N LEU A 20 -3.78 -14.31 18.70
CA LEU A 20 -3.14 -14.85 17.51
C LEU A 20 -1.98 -15.76 17.91
N LYS A 21 -2.32 -16.96 18.40
CA LYS A 21 -1.35 -17.93 18.90
C LYS A 21 -1.26 -19.16 18.01
N ASP A 22 -0.07 -19.42 17.47
CA ASP A 22 0.31 -20.68 16.85
C ASP A 22 1.70 -21.09 17.37
N ASP A 23 1.72 -22.05 18.30
CA ASP A 23 2.96 -22.50 18.95
C ASP A 23 3.91 -23.16 17.96
N MET A 24 3.40 -23.95 17.01
CA MET A 24 4.22 -24.65 16.03
C MET A 24 4.90 -23.65 15.08
N VAL A 25 4.15 -22.69 14.53
CA VAL A 25 4.70 -21.63 13.69
C VAL A 25 5.72 -20.81 14.49
N SER A 26 5.38 -20.41 15.71
CA SER A 26 6.25 -19.57 16.54
C SER A 26 7.56 -20.27 16.91
N GLU A 27 7.53 -21.56 17.26
CA GLU A 27 8.74 -22.35 17.56
C GLU A 27 9.64 -22.52 16.33
N ASN A 28 9.03 -22.79 15.16
CA ASN A 28 9.75 -22.89 13.89
C ASN A 28 10.51 -21.60 13.57
N TYR A 29 9.83 -20.45 13.62
CA TYR A 29 10.46 -19.16 13.35
C TYR A 29 11.48 -18.76 14.44
N GLN A 30 11.25 -19.11 15.71
CA GLN A 30 12.25 -18.90 16.75
C GLN A 30 13.56 -19.64 16.45
N SER A 31 13.48 -20.87 15.93
CA SER A 31 14.66 -21.64 15.49
C SER A 31 15.39 -20.96 14.33
N VAL A 32 14.65 -20.37 13.38
CA VAL A 32 15.22 -19.56 12.29
C VAL A 32 15.94 -18.33 12.85
N PHE A 33 15.30 -17.53 13.71
CA PHE A 33 15.90 -16.32 14.28
C PHE A 33 17.13 -16.60 15.16
N ASN A 34 17.15 -17.72 15.87
CA ASN A 34 18.32 -18.14 16.65
C ASN A 34 19.57 -18.41 15.79
N LYS A 35 19.37 -18.75 14.51
CA LYS A 35 20.44 -19.08 13.55
C LYS A 35 20.69 -17.96 12.54
N LEU A 36 19.89 -16.90 12.57
CA LEU A 36 19.93 -15.85 11.56
C LEU A 36 21.20 -15.02 11.72
N ASN A 37 21.98 -14.94 10.65
CA ASN A 37 23.12 -14.03 10.59
C ASN A 37 22.63 -12.57 10.64
N PRO A 38 23.32 -11.67 11.38
CA PRO A 38 22.93 -10.27 11.44
C PRO A 38 22.86 -9.61 10.06
N ASN A 39 21.63 -9.41 9.58
CA ASN A 39 21.31 -8.72 8.34
C ASN A 39 19.90 -8.11 8.51
N PRO A 40 19.76 -6.78 8.66
CA PRO A 40 18.47 -6.14 8.93
C PRO A 40 17.42 -6.43 7.86
N PHE A 41 17.83 -6.49 6.59
CA PHE A 41 16.95 -6.76 5.48
C PHE A 41 16.43 -8.20 5.49
N THR A 42 17.32 -9.19 5.69
CA THR A 42 16.89 -10.58 5.83
C THR A 42 16.02 -10.76 7.07
N PHE A 43 16.37 -10.10 8.18
CA PHE A 43 15.55 -10.11 9.39
C PHE A 43 14.13 -9.60 9.15
N GLN A 44 13.99 -8.44 8.49
CA GLN A 44 12.70 -7.88 8.13
C GLN A 44 11.90 -8.85 7.24
N GLN A 45 12.53 -9.45 6.23
CA GLN A 45 11.86 -10.39 5.34
C GLN A 45 11.34 -11.63 6.08
N VAL A 46 12.13 -12.19 7.00
CA VAL A 46 11.72 -13.34 7.82
C VAL A 46 10.59 -12.94 8.79
N MET A 47 10.61 -11.73 9.34
CA MET A 47 9.50 -11.20 10.15
C MET A 47 8.20 -11.04 9.35
N VAL A 48 8.27 -10.51 8.12
CA VAL A 48 7.11 -10.40 7.22
C VAL A 48 6.56 -11.78 6.87
N ASP A 49 7.45 -12.75 6.57
CA ASP A 49 7.04 -14.13 6.28
C ASP A 49 6.35 -14.79 7.51
N TYR A 50 6.86 -14.53 8.71
CA TYR A 50 6.22 -14.97 9.97
C TYR A 50 4.81 -14.38 10.13
N LEU A 51 4.64 -13.08 9.94
CA LEU A 51 3.34 -12.42 10.09
C LEU A 51 2.32 -12.90 9.04
N ALA A 52 2.78 -13.23 7.84
CA ALA A 52 1.93 -13.75 6.78
C ALA A 52 1.32 -15.13 7.10
N GLU A 53 1.89 -15.90 8.04
CA GLU A 53 1.31 -17.16 8.51
C GLU A 53 -0.04 -16.96 9.20
N PHE A 54 -0.31 -15.77 9.75
CA PHE A 54 -1.59 -15.44 10.38
C PHE A 54 -2.65 -14.98 9.38
N ASN A 55 -2.27 -14.73 8.11
CA ASN A 55 -3.16 -14.30 7.02
C ASN A 55 -4.07 -13.11 7.41
N LEU A 56 -3.48 -12.13 8.11
CA LEU A 56 -4.12 -10.87 8.48
C LEU A 56 -3.36 -9.70 7.86
N LYS A 57 -4.05 -8.94 7.01
CA LYS A 57 -3.48 -7.79 6.30
C LYS A 57 -3.07 -6.69 7.25
N SER A 58 -3.75 -6.56 8.38
CA SER A 58 -3.45 -5.57 9.42
C SER A 58 -2.13 -5.82 10.17
N LEU A 59 -1.44 -6.95 9.95
CA LEU A 59 -0.12 -7.22 10.50
C LEU A 59 0.98 -6.86 9.50
N ASP A 60 1.90 -5.98 9.89
CA ASP A 60 3.05 -5.63 9.05
C ASP A 60 4.30 -5.33 9.89
N PHE A 61 5.47 -5.52 9.29
CA PHE A 61 6.76 -5.26 9.91
C PHE A 61 7.64 -4.44 8.97
N VAL A 62 7.82 -3.17 9.30
CA VAL A 62 8.44 -2.17 8.43
C VAL A 62 9.70 -1.60 9.07
N ASP A 63 10.72 -1.35 8.24
CA ASP A 63 11.87 -0.55 8.64
C ASP A 63 11.46 0.94 8.76
N GLN A 64 12.17 1.71 9.58
CA GLN A 64 12.02 3.16 9.65
C GLN A 64 12.44 3.87 8.36
N ARG A 65 13.31 3.26 7.57
CA ARG A 65 13.72 3.77 6.29
C ARG A 65 12.75 3.27 5.23
N ASP A 66 11.99 4.20 4.66
CA ASP A 66 11.04 3.91 3.58
C ASP A 66 11.82 3.62 2.29
N TRP A 67 12.04 2.34 2.00
CA TRP A 67 12.70 1.89 0.78
C TRP A 67 11.68 1.34 -0.21
N SER A 68 11.83 1.69 -1.47
CA SER A 68 11.02 1.15 -2.57
C SER A 68 11.88 0.73 -3.76
N SER A 69 11.28 -0.02 -4.68
CA SER A 69 11.92 -0.42 -5.94
C SER A 69 11.92 0.72 -6.99
N GLY A 70 11.49 1.92 -6.62
CA GLY A 70 11.41 3.08 -7.52
C GLY A 70 10.31 3.01 -8.58
N ILE A 71 9.41 2.03 -8.49
CA ILE A 71 8.26 1.81 -9.36
C ILE A 71 7.04 1.36 -8.55
N ARG A 72 5.86 1.56 -9.12
CA ARG A 72 4.59 0.96 -8.71
C ARG A 72 4.09 0.03 -9.81
N VAL A 73 3.48 -1.08 -9.41
CA VAL A 73 3.00 -2.07 -10.36
C VAL A 73 1.61 -2.58 -9.99
N ARG A 74 0.91 -3.09 -11.01
CA ARG A 74 -0.33 -3.85 -10.85
C ARG A 74 -0.29 -5.11 -11.68
N ARG A 75 -0.89 -6.18 -11.20
CA ARG A 75 -0.92 -7.45 -11.96
C ARG A 75 -2.07 -7.43 -12.97
N LYS A 76 -1.75 -7.71 -14.23
CA LYS A 76 -2.72 -7.89 -15.33
C LYS A 76 -2.44 -9.24 -16.00
N GLY A 77 -3.25 -10.24 -15.66
CA GLY A 77 -3.02 -11.62 -16.09
C GLY A 77 -1.67 -12.16 -15.59
N ASP A 78 -0.79 -12.47 -16.54
CA ASP A 78 0.50 -13.13 -16.28
C ASP A 78 1.70 -12.16 -16.19
N VAL A 79 1.44 -10.85 -16.13
CA VAL A 79 2.48 -9.81 -16.03
C VAL A 79 2.18 -8.81 -14.92
N LEU A 80 3.22 -8.10 -14.47
CA LEU A 80 3.07 -6.87 -13.68
C LEU A 80 3.25 -5.67 -14.60
N VAL A 81 2.25 -4.83 -14.71
CA VAL A 81 2.31 -3.58 -15.47
C VAL A 81 2.80 -2.47 -14.55
N VAL A 82 3.81 -1.72 -14.98
CA VAL A 82 4.28 -0.52 -14.27
C VAL A 82 3.24 0.58 -14.37
N THR A 83 2.71 1.04 -13.24
CA THR A 83 1.67 2.08 -13.17
C THR A 83 2.24 3.45 -12.82
N ALA A 84 3.34 3.50 -12.08
CA ALA A 84 4.05 4.73 -11.78
C ALA A 84 5.55 4.49 -11.66
N VAL A 85 6.34 5.51 -11.94
CA VAL A 85 7.80 5.51 -11.77
C VAL A 85 8.15 6.59 -10.75
N THR A 86 8.50 6.18 -9.53
CA THR A 86 8.77 7.10 -8.41
C THR A 86 10.25 7.49 -8.32
N ALA A 87 11.16 6.61 -8.74
CA ALA A 87 12.60 6.87 -8.69
C ALA A 87 13.41 6.19 -9.80
N ASP A 88 13.05 4.98 -10.23
CA ASP A 88 13.84 4.23 -11.20
C ASP A 88 13.45 4.55 -12.64
N ARG A 89 14.05 5.61 -13.19
CA ARG A 89 13.76 6.14 -14.54
C ARG A 89 14.13 5.22 -15.71
N ARG A 90 14.67 4.01 -15.45
CA ARG A 90 14.88 2.99 -16.49
C ARG A 90 13.56 2.35 -16.92
N PHE A 91 12.62 2.25 -15.99
CA PHE A 91 11.25 1.83 -16.24
C PHE A 91 10.42 3.00 -16.79
N VAL A 92 9.35 2.65 -17.49
CA VAL A 92 8.35 3.58 -18.02
C VAL A 92 6.97 3.04 -17.67
N VAL A 93 6.00 3.94 -17.42
CA VAL A 93 4.60 3.54 -17.22
C VAL A 93 4.10 2.76 -18.44
N GLY A 94 3.44 1.64 -18.19
CA GLY A 94 2.98 0.69 -19.21
C GLY A 94 3.97 -0.44 -19.52
N ASP A 95 5.19 -0.42 -18.98
CA ASP A 95 6.13 -1.54 -19.07
C ASP A 95 5.51 -2.82 -18.47
N CYS A 96 5.67 -3.95 -19.15
CA CYS A 96 5.17 -5.25 -18.69
C CYS A 96 6.31 -6.10 -18.14
N ILE A 97 6.41 -6.24 -16.82
CA ILE A 97 7.34 -7.16 -16.16
C ILE A 97 6.80 -8.59 -16.29
N THR A 98 7.56 -9.44 -16.97
CA THR A 98 7.19 -10.85 -17.24
C THR A 98 7.86 -11.84 -16.29
N HIS A 99 9.04 -11.48 -15.78
CA HIS A 99 9.82 -12.29 -14.86
C HIS A 99 10.50 -11.40 -13.81
N LEU A 100 10.67 -11.95 -12.61
CA LEU A 100 11.50 -11.37 -11.57
C LEU A 100 12.52 -12.41 -11.11
N SER A 101 13.80 -12.03 -11.09
CA SER A 101 14.90 -12.92 -10.71
C SER A 101 14.90 -14.27 -11.45
N GLY A 102 14.49 -14.26 -12.73
CA GLY A 102 14.36 -15.45 -13.58
C GLY A 102 13.04 -16.24 -13.47
N ASP A 103 12.21 -15.98 -12.46
CA ASP A 103 10.92 -16.67 -12.29
C ASP A 103 9.78 -15.88 -12.93
N ALA A 104 8.88 -16.56 -13.62
CA ALA A 104 7.69 -15.94 -14.23
C ALA A 104 6.70 -15.43 -13.16
N ILE A 105 6.01 -14.33 -13.43
CA ILE A 105 5.05 -13.72 -12.48
C ILE A 105 3.99 -14.71 -11.98
N PRO A 106 3.37 -15.59 -12.80
CA PRO A 106 2.40 -16.56 -12.30
C PRO A 106 2.98 -17.51 -11.25
N LEU A 107 4.19 -18.04 -11.50
CA LEU A 107 4.89 -18.95 -10.59
C LEU A 107 5.25 -18.26 -9.26
N LEU A 108 5.66 -16.99 -9.32
CA LEU A 108 5.90 -16.20 -8.11
C LEU A 108 4.61 -15.93 -7.33
N GLY A 109 3.50 -15.70 -8.04
CA GLY A 109 2.19 -15.52 -7.42
C GLY A 109 1.74 -16.75 -6.62
N GLU A 110 1.98 -17.95 -7.14
CA GLU A 110 1.72 -19.20 -6.43
C GLU A 110 2.67 -19.37 -5.24
N ARG A 111 3.98 -19.17 -5.45
CA ARG A 111 5.01 -19.31 -4.42
C ARG A 111 4.78 -18.37 -3.23
N TYR A 112 4.38 -17.14 -3.50
CA TYR A 112 4.18 -16.08 -2.51
C TYR A 112 2.70 -15.83 -2.20
N GLN A 113 1.80 -16.78 -2.46
CA GLN A 113 0.36 -16.60 -2.27
C GLN A 113 -0.03 -16.09 -0.87
N LYS A 114 0.70 -16.49 0.19
CA LYS A 114 0.47 -16.01 1.56
C LYS A 114 0.84 -14.53 1.75
N LEU A 115 1.95 -14.08 1.17
CA LEU A 115 2.32 -12.66 1.17
C LEU A 115 1.34 -11.81 0.36
N LEU A 116 0.66 -12.44 -0.59
CA LEU A 116 -0.41 -11.85 -1.39
C LEU A 116 -1.79 -12.04 -0.74
N PHE A 117 -1.87 -12.56 0.48
CA PHE A 117 -3.12 -12.83 1.22
C PHE A 117 -4.16 -13.63 0.44
N ASN A 118 -3.71 -14.49 -0.49
CA ASN A 118 -4.55 -15.23 -1.41
C ASN A 118 -5.52 -14.35 -2.22
N GLU A 119 -5.14 -13.08 -2.46
CA GLU A 119 -5.94 -12.12 -3.20
C GLU A 119 -6.06 -12.47 -4.68
N ARG A 120 -7.15 -12.00 -5.28
CA ARG A 120 -7.34 -12.05 -6.74
C ARG A 120 -6.26 -11.21 -7.41
N ALA A 121 -5.84 -11.61 -8.60
CA ALA A 121 -4.66 -11.06 -9.29
C ALA A 121 -4.62 -9.52 -9.30
N ASP A 122 -5.71 -8.88 -9.68
CA ASP A 122 -5.89 -7.43 -9.76
C ASP A 122 -5.83 -6.69 -8.41
N ARG A 123 -5.98 -7.41 -7.30
CA ARG A 123 -5.93 -6.90 -5.91
C ARG A 123 -4.64 -7.23 -5.16
N GLN A 124 -3.66 -7.83 -5.84
CA GLN A 124 -2.41 -8.27 -5.20
C GLN A 124 -1.43 -7.12 -4.97
N ASP A 125 -0.93 -7.00 -3.74
CA ASP A 125 0.17 -6.09 -3.40
C ASP A 125 1.53 -6.75 -3.68
N TRP A 126 2.16 -6.38 -4.78
CA TRP A 126 3.45 -6.93 -5.21
C TRP A 126 4.67 -6.24 -4.58
N HIS A 127 4.50 -5.15 -3.83
CA HIS A 127 5.62 -4.42 -3.24
C HIS A 127 6.50 -5.28 -2.31
N PRO A 128 5.95 -6.13 -1.41
CA PRO A 128 6.78 -6.99 -0.56
C PRO A 128 7.59 -8.00 -1.38
N ILE A 129 7.03 -8.49 -2.48
CA ILE A 129 7.71 -9.45 -3.36
C ILE A 129 8.81 -8.76 -4.15
N LEU A 130 8.56 -7.59 -4.75
CA LEU A 130 9.56 -6.81 -5.51
C LEU A 130 10.81 -6.54 -4.69
N LYS A 131 10.65 -6.24 -3.39
CA LYS A 131 11.78 -6.06 -2.46
C LYS A 131 12.64 -7.30 -2.30
N LYS A 132 12.10 -8.51 -2.50
CA LYS A 132 12.86 -9.78 -2.44
C LYS A 132 13.61 -10.10 -3.74
N GLN A 133 13.39 -9.33 -4.81
CA GLN A 133 13.92 -9.60 -6.15
C GLN A 133 15.14 -8.73 -6.45
N HIS A 134 16.01 -9.22 -7.34
CA HIS A 134 17.22 -8.51 -7.75
C HIS A 134 17.22 -8.10 -9.22
N GLU A 135 16.32 -8.65 -10.04
CA GLU A 135 16.26 -8.40 -11.47
C GLU A 135 14.81 -8.44 -11.96
N ALA A 136 14.48 -7.65 -12.98
CA ALA A 136 13.21 -7.68 -13.69
C ALA A 136 13.44 -7.83 -15.20
N THR A 137 12.72 -8.78 -15.82
CA THR A 137 12.62 -8.88 -17.29
C THR A 137 11.37 -8.16 -17.77
N VAL A 138 11.55 -7.15 -18.61
CA VAL A 138 10.53 -6.19 -19.02
C VAL A 138 10.26 -6.31 -20.52
N LEU A 139 8.99 -6.41 -20.89
CA LEU A 139 8.50 -6.28 -22.25
C LEU A 139 7.97 -4.85 -22.46
N ARG A 140 8.55 -4.13 -23.42
CA ARG A 140 8.12 -2.79 -23.83
C ARG A 140 7.90 -2.80 -25.34
N GLY A 141 6.64 -2.78 -25.76
CA GLY A 141 6.28 -3.05 -27.15
C GLY A 141 6.69 -4.47 -27.56
N ASP A 142 7.56 -4.58 -28.56
CA ASP A 142 8.14 -5.84 -29.05
C ASP A 142 9.56 -6.12 -28.50
N GLN A 143 10.08 -5.24 -27.64
CA GLN A 143 11.43 -5.32 -27.12
C GLN A 143 11.48 -5.85 -25.70
N ILE A 144 12.49 -6.68 -25.42
CA ILE A 144 12.76 -7.24 -24.10
C ILE A 144 13.98 -6.55 -23.50
N TYR A 145 13.83 -6.10 -22.26
CA TYR A 145 14.87 -5.49 -21.44
C TYR A 145 15.07 -6.29 -20.16
N THR A 146 16.27 -6.20 -19.60
CA THR A 146 16.58 -6.76 -18.28
C THR A 146 17.19 -5.67 -17.43
N PHE A 147 16.60 -5.43 -16.25
CA PHE A 147 17.04 -4.40 -15.33
C PHE A 147 17.29 -5.00 -13.94
N ASP A 148 18.46 -4.71 -13.36
CA ASP A 148 18.68 -4.93 -11.93
C ASP A 148 17.69 -4.07 -11.13
N LEU A 149 17.01 -4.67 -10.17
CA LEU A 149 16.16 -3.96 -9.22
C LEU A 149 17.01 -3.37 -8.10
N LYS A 150 16.83 -2.08 -7.86
CA LYS A 150 17.56 -1.32 -6.85
C LYS A 150 16.59 -0.84 -5.78
N ALA A 151 17.13 -0.56 -4.60
CA ALA A 151 16.38 0.12 -3.57
C ALA A 151 16.64 1.63 -3.62
N PHE A 152 15.57 2.39 -3.51
CA PHE A 152 15.56 3.84 -3.50
C PHE A 152 14.93 4.31 -2.20
N GLU A 153 15.48 5.37 -1.62
CA GLU A 153 14.80 6.10 -0.55
C GLU A 153 13.59 6.82 -1.14
N GLU A 154 12.44 6.67 -0.50
CA GLU A 154 11.20 7.31 -0.90
C GLU A 154 10.81 8.35 0.14
N ASP A 155 10.79 9.62 -0.27
CA ASP A 155 10.38 10.70 0.63
C ASP A 155 8.87 10.75 0.84
N GLY A 156 8.08 10.14 -0.07
CA GLY A 156 6.63 9.99 0.02
C GLY A 156 5.85 11.27 -0.25
N THR A 157 6.50 12.31 -0.78
CA THR A 157 5.90 13.63 -0.99
C THR A 157 4.63 13.54 -1.84
N ALA A 158 3.56 14.18 -1.36
CA ALA A 158 2.33 14.28 -2.14
C ALA A 158 2.53 15.25 -3.32
N GLU A 159 2.02 14.87 -4.49
CA GLU A 159 2.08 15.68 -5.70
C GLU A 159 0.81 16.51 -5.79
N VAL A 160 0.95 17.83 -6.01
CA VAL A 160 -0.18 18.78 -6.04
C VAL A 160 -0.22 19.44 -7.40
N PHE A 161 -1.35 19.32 -8.10
CA PHE A 161 -1.58 19.89 -9.42
C PHE A 161 -2.77 20.85 -9.36
N ALA A 162 -2.52 22.12 -9.71
CA ALA A 162 -3.59 23.06 -9.98
C ALA A 162 -4.22 22.71 -11.35
N ARG A 163 -5.51 22.43 -11.36
CA ARG A 163 -6.29 22.14 -12.56
C ARG A 163 -7.32 23.25 -12.79
N GLU A 164 -7.97 23.24 -13.95
CA GLU A 164 -9.05 24.19 -14.21
C GLU A 164 -10.26 23.82 -13.35
N GLY A 165 -10.53 24.63 -12.32
CA GLY A 165 -11.70 24.49 -11.43
C GLY A 165 -11.51 23.58 -10.21
N TYR A 166 -10.36 22.94 -10.03
CA TYR A 166 -10.07 22.11 -8.86
C TYR A 166 -8.57 21.94 -8.64
N THR A 167 -8.20 21.48 -7.45
CA THR A 167 -6.83 21.03 -7.15
C THR A 167 -6.82 19.50 -7.01
N GLU A 168 -5.86 18.86 -7.69
CA GLU A 168 -5.62 17.43 -7.62
C GLU A 168 -4.42 17.15 -6.71
N ILE A 169 -4.57 16.21 -5.79
CA ILE A 169 -3.53 15.79 -4.85
C ILE A 169 -3.34 14.28 -4.98
N ILE A 170 -2.16 13.86 -5.43
CA ILE A 170 -1.77 12.44 -5.49
C ILE A 170 -0.96 12.11 -4.25
N VAL A 171 -1.42 11.13 -3.46
CA VAL A 171 -0.81 10.76 -2.19
C VAL A 171 -0.26 9.35 -2.27
N HIS A 172 1.07 9.23 -2.12
CA HIS A 172 1.73 7.93 -1.97
C HIS A 172 1.91 7.54 -0.50
N HIS A 173 2.14 8.51 0.38
CA HIS A 173 2.27 8.27 1.82
C HIS A 173 1.42 9.26 2.63
N ILE A 174 0.50 8.74 3.46
CA ILE A 174 -0.54 9.51 4.17
C ILE A 174 -0.01 10.65 5.07
N ARG A 175 1.20 10.51 5.62
CA ARG A 175 1.87 11.56 6.42
C ARG A 175 1.98 12.90 5.68
N HIS A 176 2.10 12.91 4.35
CA HIS A 176 2.25 14.14 3.58
C HIS A 176 0.92 14.85 3.36
N LEU A 177 -0.17 14.11 3.21
CA LEU A 177 -1.50 14.72 3.17
C LEU A 177 -1.79 15.53 4.46
N TYR A 178 -1.32 15.05 5.61
CA TYR A 178 -1.45 15.78 6.89
C TYR A 178 -0.68 17.10 6.92
N GLN A 179 0.44 17.18 6.20
CA GLN A 179 1.29 18.37 6.10
C GLN A 179 0.74 19.41 5.11
N LEU A 180 -0.20 19.03 4.24
CA LEU A 180 -0.80 19.94 3.29
C LEU A 180 -1.89 20.78 3.94
N GLU A 181 -1.89 22.08 3.63
CA GLU A 181 -3.03 22.95 3.91
C GLU A 181 -4.10 22.75 2.84
N ALA A 182 -5.37 22.68 3.26
CA ALA A 182 -6.47 22.64 2.31
C ALA A 182 -6.67 24.03 1.69
N GLY A 183 -6.68 24.07 0.36
CA GLY A 183 -7.08 25.25 -0.39
C GLY A 183 -8.58 25.52 -0.26
N LYS A 184 -9.05 26.61 -0.87
CA LYS A 184 -10.49 26.92 -0.99
C LYS A 184 -11.15 26.29 -2.21
N GLU A 185 -10.35 25.77 -3.13
CA GLU A 185 -10.83 25.12 -4.35
C GLU A 185 -11.33 23.70 -4.05
N PRO A 186 -12.24 23.15 -4.87
CA PRO A 186 -12.58 21.74 -4.81
C PRO A 186 -11.34 20.85 -4.88
N LEU A 187 -11.33 19.76 -4.12
CA LEU A 187 -10.19 18.88 -4.00
C LEU A 187 -10.51 17.48 -4.55
N LEU A 188 -9.67 17.03 -5.49
CA LEU A 188 -9.56 15.63 -5.89
C LEU A 188 -8.36 15.01 -5.17
N ILE A 189 -8.56 13.98 -4.37
CA ILE A 189 -7.47 13.32 -3.63
C ILE A 189 -7.35 11.88 -4.13
N ASP A 190 -6.27 11.57 -4.83
CA ASP A 190 -5.96 10.22 -5.27
C ASP A 190 -5.16 9.46 -4.20
N LEU A 191 -5.76 8.38 -3.68
CA LEU A 191 -5.19 7.51 -2.67
C LEU A 191 -4.92 6.08 -3.18
N ARG A 192 -4.97 5.83 -4.49
CA ARG A 192 -4.83 4.47 -5.07
C ARG A 192 -3.50 3.78 -4.72
N ASP A 193 -2.44 4.52 -4.43
CA ASP A 193 -1.18 3.91 -3.95
C ASP A 193 -0.78 4.39 -2.55
N ALA A 194 -1.73 4.99 -1.83
CA ALA A 194 -1.48 5.57 -0.52
C ALA A 194 -1.29 4.51 0.55
N TYR A 195 -0.17 4.61 1.27
CA TYR A 195 0.15 3.78 2.43
C TYR A 195 0.61 4.61 3.63
N GLY A 196 0.97 3.91 4.70
CA GLY A 196 1.59 4.47 5.89
C GLY A 196 0.65 4.46 7.10
N VAL A 197 1.22 4.64 8.29
CA VAL A 197 0.48 4.65 9.55
C VAL A 197 0.80 5.92 10.33
N ILE A 198 -0.22 6.70 10.63
CA ILE A 198 -0.19 7.91 11.45
C ILE A 198 -1.15 7.76 12.65
N PRO A 199 -0.97 8.53 13.74
CA PRO A 199 -1.87 8.49 14.90
C PRO A 199 -3.32 8.80 14.51
N GLU A 200 -4.28 8.12 15.16
CA GLU A 200 -5.73 8.24 14.89
C GLU A 200 -6.21 9.69 14.98
N GLU A 201 -5.67 10.47 15.91
CA GLU A 201 -6.04 11.87 16.09
C GLU A 201 -5.72 12.72 14.84
N ARG A 202 -4.64 12.38 14.13
CA ARG A 202 -4.30 13.03 12.85
C ARG A 202 -5.23 12.60 11.73
N ILE A 203 -5.72 11.36 11.77
CA ILE A 203 -6.69 10.86 10.79
C ILE A 203 -8.01 11.60 10.96
N ASN A 204 -8.47 11.81 12.20
CA ASN A 204 -9.70 12.56 12.47
C ASN A 204 -9.60 14.01 11.96
N VAL A 205 -8.44 14.67 12.16
CA VAL A 205 -8.18 16.01 11.62
C VAL A 205 -8.19 16.01 10.09
N LEU A 206 -7.64 14.98 9.44
CA LEU A 206 -7.69 14.84 7.98
C LEU A 206 -9.13 14.67 7.49
N ALA A 207 -9.93 13.83 8.15
CA ALA A 207 -11.31 13.57 7.77
C ALA A 207 -12.17 14.84 7.86
N GLU A 208 -11.97 15.66 8.89
CA GLU A 208 -12.61 16.96 9.02
C GLU A 208 -12.10 17.96 7.97
N ARG A 209 -10.77 18.06 7.79
CA ARG A 209 -10.14 19.00 6.85
C ARG A 209 -10.57 18.75 5.41
N PHE A 210 -10.72 17.49 5.02
CA PHE A 210 -11.01 17.05 3.67
C PHE A 210 -12.42 16.48 3.54
N SER A 211 -13.35 16.92 4.40
CA SER A 211 -14.74 16.40 4.42
C SER A 211 -15.51 16.66 3.14
N GLU A 212 -15.12 17.67 2.35
CA GLU A 212 -15.75 18.06 1.08
C GLU A 212 -14.97 17.56 -0.15
N ALA A 213 -13.84 16.88 0.03
CA ALA A 213 -13.03 16.38 -1.07
C ALA A 213 -13.68 15.13 -1.71
N VAL A 214 -13.37 14.88 -2.98
CA VAL A 214 -13.64 13.60 -3.64
C VAL A 214 -12.36 12.77 -3.62
N PHE A 215 -12.48 11.50 -3.29
CA PHE A 215 -11.35 10.58 -3.15
C PHE A 215 -11.40 9.46 -4.19
N ILE A 216 -10.24 9.13 -4.75
CA ILE A 216 -10.05 7.94 -5.56
C ILE A 216 -9.35 6.88 -4.71
N VAL A 217 -9.91 5.68 -4.65
CA VAL A 217 -9.39 4.58 -3.82
C VAL A 217 -9.39 3.25 -4.59
N ASP A 218 -8.50 2.35 -4.22
CA ASP A 218 -8.48 1.00 -4.77
C ASP A 218 -7.92 -0.03 -3.79
N ALA A 219 -7.73 -1.26 -4.26
CA ALA A 219 -7.20 -2.38 -3.49
C ALA A 219 -5.82 -2.14 -2.86
N MET A 220 -5.06 -1.11 -3.26
CA MET A 220 -3.77 -0.73 -2.68
C MET A 220 -3.85 0.50 -1.78
N THR A 221 -4.99 1.19 -1.71
CA THR A 221 -5.27 2.14 -0.63
C THR A 221 -5.29 1.38 0.70
N LYS A 222 -4.27 1.61 1.53
CA LYS A 222 -4.03 0.84 2.76
C LYS A 222 -3.57 1.69 3.93
N GLY A 223 -3.49 1.08 5.10
CA GLY A 223 -3.02 1.73 6.32
C GLY A 223 -3.94 2.85 6.78
N SER A 224 -3.35 3.93 7.27
CA SER A 224 -4.12 5.11 7.70
C SER A 224 -4.81 5.84 6.55
N ALA A 225 -4.41 5.64 5.29
CA ALA A 225 -5.13 6.19 4.14
C ALA A 225 -6.50 5.52 3.97
N GLU A 226 -6.55 4.20 4.14
CA GLU A 226 -7.80 3.44 4.15
C GLU A 226 -8.67 3.77 5.36
N ARG A 227 -8.02 3.92 6.54
CA ARG A 227 -8.71 4.39 7.75
C ARG A 227 -9.33 5.77 7.56
N LEU A 228 -8.63 6.70 6.90
CA LEU A 228 -9.16 8.03 6.56
C LEU A 228 -10.45 7.92 5.76
N VAL A 229 -10.43 7.21 4.63
CA VAL A 229 -11.62 7.11 3.76
C VAL A 229 -12.77 6.34 4.39
N SER A 230 -12.50 5.52 5.43
CA SER A 230 -13.56 4.90 6.23
C SER A 230 -14.40 5.90 7.03
N GLN A 231 -13.87 7.12 7.25
CA GLN A 231 -14.54 8.23 7.94
C GLN A 231 -15.20 9.24 6.98
N ILE A 232 -14.95 9.10 5.67
CA ILE A 232 -15.51 9.97 4.62
C ILE A 232 -16.86 9.41 4.13
N ASN A 233 -17.74 10.29 3.66
CA ASN A 233 -19.00 9.85 3.07
C ASN A 233 -18.73 9.02 1.80
N LYS A 234 -19.28 7.81 1.73
CA LYS A 234 -19.08 6.88 0.61
C LYS A 234 -19.47 7.47 -0.77
N ARG A 235 -20.36 8.46 -0.79
CA ARG A 235 -20.73 9.21 -2.00
C ARG A 235 -19.58 9.98 -2.62
N GLN A 236 -18.59 10.34 -1.82
CA GLN A 236 -17.39 11.07 -2.23
C GLN A 236 -16.25 10.14 -2.64
N LEU A 237 -16.46 8.83 -2.58
CA LEU A 237 -15.47 7.83 -2.92
C LEU A 237 -15.76 7.28 -4.32
N VAL A 238 -14.71 7.22 -5.13
CA VAL A 238 -14.73 6.63 -6.47
C VAL A 238 -13.62 5.57 -6.55
N GLY A 239 -13.89 4.43 -7.19
CA GLY A 239 -12.86 3.43 -7.43
C GLY A 239 -13.29 2.02 -7.08
N GLN A 240 -12.45 1.28 -6.35
CA GLN A 240 -12.68 -0.11 -6.00
C GLN A 240 -12.62 -0.34 -4.49
N GLU A 241 -13.05 -1.52 -4.05
CA GLU A 241 -12.87 -1.95 -2.66
C GLU A 241 -11.40 -1.88 -2.24
N THR A 242 -11.14 -1.32 -1.06
CA THR A 242 -9.80 -1.07 -0.54
C THR A 242 -9.10 -2.31 0.02
N TYR A 243 -7.87 -2.14 0.53
CA TYR A 243 -6.96 -3.24 0.86
C TYR A 243 -7.47 -4.16 1.99
N GLY A 244 -8.03 -3.63 3.08
CA GLY A 244 -8.46 -4.41 4.24
C GLY A 244 -7.93 -3.91 5.59
N GLN A 245 -7.39 -2.70 5.65
CA GLN A 245 -6.80 -2.05 6.82
C GLN A 245 -7.60 -0.82 7.30
N ALA A 246 -8.90 -0.75 7.03
CA ALA A 246 -9.77 0.36 7.45
C ALA A 246 -10.00 0.45 8.98
N GLY A 247 -9.59 -0.58 9.74
CA GLY A 247 -9.61 -0.59 11.20
C GLY A 247 -8.54 0.32 11.81
N ARG A 248 -8.62 0.53 13.14
CA ARG A 248 -7.59 1.26 13.86
C ARG A 248 -6.28 0.47 13.86
N LEU A 249 -5.20 1.10 13.40
CA LEU A 249 -3.87 0.51 13.41
C LEU A 249 -3.03 1.08 14.55
N TYR A 250 -2.28 0.21 15.20
CA TYR A 250 -1.29 0.52 16.20
C TYR A 250 0.10 0.38 15.60
N LYS A 251 1.03 1.24 16.05
CA LYS A 251 2.41 1.24 15.58
C LYS A 251 3.35 1.16 16.78
N GLN A 252 3.97 0.00 16.98
CA GLN A 252 4.92 -0.24 18.06
C GLN A 252 6.35 -0.08 17.55
N SER A 253 7.10 0.85 18.13
CA SER A 253 8.55 1.00 17.87
C SER A 253 9.35 -0.13 18.51
N LEU A 254 10.29 -0.70 17.74
CA LEU A 254 11.13 -1.84 18.08
C LEU A 254 12.58 -1.59 17.63
N GLY A 255 13.15 -0.44 17.99
CA GLY A 255 14.48 -0.04 17.54
C GLY A 255 14.39 0.76 16.24
N GLU A 256 15.03 0.30 15.17
CA GLU A 256 14.92 0.88 13.81
C GLU A 256 13.70 0.34 13.05
N GLN A 257 12.92 -0.58 13.62
CA GLN A 257 11.73 -1.15 12.98
C GLN A 257 10.45 -0.76 13.70
N PHE A 258 9.33 -0.90 12.99
CA PHE A 258 7.98 -0.81 13.54
C PHE A 258 7.23 -2.10 13.28
N PHE A 259 6.50 -2.54 14.30
CA PHE A 259 5.44 -3.52 14.16
C PHE A 259 4.10 -2.80 14.08
N ILE A 260 3.34 -3.07 13.03
CA ILE A 260 2.00 -2.54 12.78
C ILE A 260 1.00 -3.67 12.99
N TYR A 261 -0.08 -3.39 13.74
CA TYR A 261 -1.12 -4.36 14.04
C TYR A 261 -2.48 -3.69 14.30
N SER A 262 -3.54 -4.50 14.30
CA SER A 262 -4.91 -4.11 14.70
C SER A 262 -5.40 -5.03 15.82
N GLU A 263 -6.31 -4.54 16.65
CA GLU A 263 -7.06 -5.37 17.62
C GLU A 263 -8.31 -6.01 16.98
N GLY A 264 -8.74 -5.51 15.82
CA GLY A 264 -9.91 -6.00 15.09
C GLY A 264 -9.53 -6.87 13.90
N LYS A 265 -10.57 -7.42 13.25
CA LYS A 265 -10.42 -8.09 11.96
C LYS A 265 -10.07 -7.09 10.86
N ASP A 266 -9.53 -7.60 9.77
CA ASP A 266 -9.36 -6.82 8.54
C ASP A 266 -10.72 -6.27 8.07
N MET A 267 -10.73 -5.02 7.64
CA MET A 267 -11.92 -4.27 7.24
C MET A 267 -11.61 -3.48 5.97
N THR A 268 -12.50 -3.54 4.99
CA THR A 268 -12.39 -2.79 3.73
C THR A 268 -13.38 -1.62 3.70
N VAL A 269 -13.12 -0.67 2.80
CA VAL A 269 -14.03 0.38 2.39
C VAL A 269 -14.45 0.10 0.95
N ILE A 270 -15.76 0.14 0.70
CA ILE A 270 -16.34 0.01 -0.64
C ILE A 270 -16.93 1.37 -1.02
N PRO A 271 -16.45 2.00 -2.12
CA PRO A 271 -17.01 3.25 -2.65
C PRO A 271 -18.49 3.10 -3.05
N GLU A 272 -19.26 4.20 -3.04
CA GLU A 272 -20.60 4.19 -3.64
C GLU A 272 -20.50 4.18 -5.17
N THR A 273 -19.53 4.92 -5.72
CA THR A 273 -19.26 4.94 -7.17
C THR A 273 -18.14 3.95 -7.50
N VAL A 274 -18.52 2.71 -7.80
CA VAL A 274 -17.57 1.66 -8.16
C VAL A 274 -17.22 1.75 -9.65
N VAL A 275 -15.92 1.77 -9.96
CA VAL A 275 -15.42 1.73 -11.35
C VAL A 275 -14.40 0.61 -11.52
N GLU A 276 -14.37 0.00 -12.71
CA GLU A 276 -13.30 -0.91 -13.08
C GLU A 276 -12.08 -0.09 -13.49
N LEU A 277 -10.97 -0.28 -12.77
CA LEU A 277 -9.71 0.38 -13.11
C LEU A 277 -9.11 -0.29 -14.35
N ASN A 278 -8.96 0.49 -15.42
CA ASN A 278 -8.23 0.10 -16.62
C ASN A 278 -6.95 0.95 -16.71
N TYR A 279 -5.82 0.35 -17.03
CA TYR A 279 -4.53 1.05 -17.13
C TYR A 279 -4.32 1.75 -18.47
N GLU A 280 -5.22 1.55 -19.44
CA GLU A 280 -5.20 2.25 -20.73
C GLU A 280 -5.95 3.59 -20.68
N THR A 281 -6.91 3.73 -19.76
CA THR A 281 -7.75 4.92 -19.59
C THR A 281 -8.08 5.12 -18.11
N ASP A 282 -7.80 6.29 -17.55
CA ASP A 282 -8.03 6.57 -16.13
C ASP A 282 -9.49 6.94 -15.82
N ILE A 283 -10.37 5.94 -15.95
CA ILE A 283 -11.82 6.05 -15.71
C ILE A 283 -12.12 6.53 -14.29
N GLY A 284 -11.28 6.17 -13.31
CA GLY A 284 -11.40 6.60 -11.93
C GLY A 284 -11.30 8.12 -11.80
N SER A 285 -10.26 8.70 -12.40
CA SER A 285 -10.08 10.14 -12.43
C SER A 285 -11.20 10.85 -13.18
N ASP A 286 -11.58 10.38 -14.37
CA ASP A 286 -12.67 10.99 -15.16
C ASP A 286 -14.00 11.00 -14.39
N THR A 287 -14.31 9.89 -13.71
CA THR A 287 -15.54 9.75 -12.90
C THR A 287 -15.50 10.64 -11.66
N ALA A 288 -14.35 10.73 -10.99
CA ALA A 288 -14.19 11.59 -9.82
C ALA A 288 -14.27 13.08 -10.18
N ILE A 289 -13.73 13.49 -11.33
CA ILE A 289 -13.88 14.85 -11.86
C ILE A 289 -15.36 15.15 -12.14
N HIS A 290 -16.10 14.21 -12.74
CA HIS A 290 -17.53 14.39 -12.97
C HIS A 290 -18.29 14.59 -11.65
N LEU A 291 -17.98 13.80 -10.63
CA LEU A 291 -18.59 13.91 -9.31
C LEU A 291 -18.29 15.28 -8.65
N LEU A 292 -17.05 15.78 -8.75
CA LEU A 292 -16.69 17.12 -8.25
C LEU A 292 -17.56 18.21 -8.87
N THR A 293 -17.79 18.18 -10.18
CA THR A 293 -18.61 19.19 -10.87
C THR A 293 -20.09 19.15 -10.47
N GLN A 294 -20.62 17.97 -10.10
CA GLN A 294 -22.02 17.85 -9.64
C GLN A 294 -22.22 18.46 -8.25
N HIS A 295 -21.21 18.40 -7.38
CA HIS A 295 -21.25 19.00 -6.05
C HIS A 295 -21.25 20.54 -6.09
N GLU A 296 -20.58 21.17 -7.06
CA GLU A 296 -20.62 22.63 -7.24
C GLU A 296 -21.96 23.15 -7.79
N GLY A 297 -22.62 22.36 -8.65
CA GLY A 297 -23.91 22.73 -9.25
C GLY A 297 -25.12 22.64 -8.30
N GLY A 298 -24.95 22.04 -7.11
CA GLY A 298 -26.03 21.77 -6.16
C GLY A 298 -26.45 22.95 -5.28
N ASN A 299 -25.73 24.07 -5.31
CA ASN A 299 -25.93 25.19 -4.37
C ASN A 299 -26.54 26.47 -5.01
N ILE A 300 -27.34 26.32 -6.08
CA ILE A 300 -28.00 27.47 -6.74
C ILE A 300 -29.47 27.66 -6.29
N TYR A 301 -29.97 26.85 -5.35
CA TYR A 301 -31.29 27.03 -4.74
C TYR A 301 -31.31 26.64 -3.26
N GLY A 302 -30.63 27.41 -2.41
CA GLY A 302 -30.69 27.33 -0.95
C GLY A 302 -30.65 28.72 -0.34
#